data_AF-A0A2V8XYT6-F1
#
_entry.id   AF-A0A2V8XYT6-F1
#
_cell.length_a   1.000
_cell.length_b   1.000
_cell.length_c   1.000
_cell.angle_alpha   90.00
_cell.angle_beta   90.00
_cell.angle_gamma   90.00
#
_symmetry.space_group_name_H-M   'P 1'
#
loop_
_entity.id
_entity.type
_entity.pdbx_description
1 polymer ?
#
loop_
_entity_poly.entity_id
_entity_poly.type
_entity_poly.pdbx_seq_one_letter_code
_entity_poly.pdbx_strand_id
1 'polypeptide(L)' 'MPRAAHLKLRIAITGSSGYLAQQLIKRLGSDPDVEWILGLDIRPRMAQVPCPASFLQFDLTAP' A
#
# COMPACT_ATOMS: atom_id res chain seq x y z
N MET A 1 0.93 30.60 2.04
CA MET A 1 2.22 29.86 1.96
C MET A 1 2.01 28.71 0.98
N PRO A 2 2.68 28.66 -0.18
CA PRO A 2 2.62 27.46 -1.02
C PRO A 2 3.32 26.33 -0.26
N ARG A 3 2.62 25.21 -0.04
CA ARG A 3 3.20 23.99 0.53
C ARG A 3 4.41 23.64 -0.36
N ALA A 4 5.60 23.48 0.23
CA ALA A 4 6.78 22.99 -0.51
C ALA A 4 6.35 21.76 -1.31
N ALA A 5 6.83 21.61 -2.56
CA ALA A 5 6.47 20.48 -3.40
C ALA A 5 6.72 19.17 -2.64
N HIS A 6 5.66 18.61 -2.04
CA HIS A 6 5.77 17.47 -1.17
C HIS A 6 6.05 16.27 -2.06
N LEU A 7 7.21 15.66 -1.86
CA LEU A 7 7.54 14.37 -2.48
C LEU A 7 6.39 13.41 -2.20
N LYS A 8 5.75 12.89 -3.25
CA LYS A 8 4.69 11.91 -3.08
C LYS A 8 5.25 10.60 -2.54
N LEU A 9 4.49 9.97 -1.66
CA LEU A 9 4.89 8.77 -0.96
C LEU A 9 4.57 7.52 -1.79
N ARG A 10 5.54 6.61 -1.84
CA ARG A 10 5.37 5.25 -2.37
C ARG A 10 5.58 4.28 -1.21
N ILE A 11 4.58 3.44 -0.94
CA ILE A 11 4.51 2.69 0.32
C ILE A 11 4.47 1.19 0.01
N ALA A 12 5.33 0.42 0.68
CA ALA A 12 5.26 -1.03 0.70
C ALA A 12 4.67 -1.51 2.04
N ILE A 13 3.72 -2.43 2.00
CA ILE A 13 3.01 -2.97 3.16
C ILE A 13 3.13 -4.48 3.16
N THR A 14 3.89 -5.01 4.12
CA THR A 14 4.02 -6.44 4.39
C THR A 14 2.88 -6.95 5.26
N GLY A 15 2.43 -8.18 5.07
CA GLY A 15 1.24 -8.69 5.75
C GLY A 15 -0.04 -8.00 5.25
N SER A 16 -0.05 -7.59 3.98
CA SER A 16 -1.14 -6.81 3.38
C SER A 16 -2.50 -7.51 3.36
N SER A 17 -2.56 -8.82 3.60
CA SER A 17 -3.80 -9.57 3.79
C SER A 17 -4.38 -9.43 5.19
N GLY A 18 -3.60 -9.00 6.18
CA GLY A 18 -4.02 -8.86 7.57
C GLY A 18 -5.03 -7.73 7.77
N TYR A 19 -5.96 -7.92 8.72
CA TYR A 19 -7.07 -6.99 8.98
C TYR A 19 -6.62 -5.52 9.10
N LEU A 20 -5.61 -5.26 9.94
CA LEU A 20 -5.10 -3.91 10.15
C LEU A 20 -4.48 -3.32 8.88
N ALA A 21 -3.71 -4.12 8.15
CA ALA A 21 -3.13 -3.69 6.89
C ALA A 21 -4.23 -3.32 5.89
N GLN A 22 -5.36 -4.03 5.85
CA GLN A 22 -6.47 -3.69 4.96
C GLN A 22 -7.07 -2.32 5.27
N GLN A 23 -7.28 -2.02 6.55
CA GLN A 23 -7.81 -0.72 6.98
C GLN A 23 -6.81 0.40 6.68
N LEU A 24 -5.52 0.14 6.91
CA LEU A 24 -4.44 1.06 6.59
C LEU A 24 -4.37 1.35 5.09
N ILE A 25 -4.39 0.31 4.25
CA ILE A 25 -4.40 0.41 2.78
C ILE A 25 -5.58 1.23 2.29
N LYS A 26 -6.78 1.02 2.84
CA LYS A 26 -7.97 1.80 2.49
C LYS A 26 -7.80 3.28 2.84
N ARG A 27 -7.27 3.58 4.02
CA ARG A 27 -7.02 4.95 4.48
C ARG A 27 -5.96 5.65 3.61
N LEU A 28 -4.82 4.99 3.40
CA LEU A 28 -3.70 5.53 2.62
C LEU A 28 -4.04 5.66 1.14
N GLY A 29 -4.85 4.75 0.59
CA GLY A 29 -5.28 4.83 -0.80
C GLY A 29 -6.17 6.02 -1.13
N SER A 30 -6.67 6.73 -0.12
CA SER A 30 -7.40 8.01 -0.27
C SER A 30 -6.56 9.23 0.11
N ASP A 31 -5.30 9.04 0.52
CA ASP A 31 -4.42 10.13 0.92
C ASP A 31 -3.79 10.79 -0.33
N PRO A 32 -3.99 12.09 -0.57
CA PRO A 32 -3.48 12.77 -1.76
C PRO A 32 -1.94 12.81 -1.84
N ASP A 33 -1.27 12.64 -0.69
CA ASP A 33 0.20 12.61 -0.59
C ASP A 33 0.76 11.21 -0.92
N VAL A 34 -0.09 10.18 -1.08
CA VAL A 34 0.30 8.82 -1.50
C VAL A 34 0.11 8.65 -3.01
N GLU A 35 1.18 8.28 -3.70
CA GLU A 35 1.18 8.05 -5.15
C GLU A 35 0.95 6.58 -5.51
N TRP A 36 1.45 5.64 -4.69
CA TRP A 36 1.38 4.23 -5.02
C TRP A 36 1.57 3.31 -3.81
N ILE A 37 0.88 2.16 -3.82
CA ILE A 37 0.96 1.13 -2.76
C ILE A 37 1.37 -0.23 -3.34
N LEU A 38 2.39 -0.85 -2.74
CA LEU A 38 2.70 -2.28 -2.90
C LEU A 38 2.20 -3.05 -1.68
N GLY A 39 1.27 -3.97 -1.88
CA GLY A 39 0.92 -4.99 -0.89
C GLY A 39 1.73 -6.26 -1.10
N LEU A 40 2.40 -6.73 -0.04
CA LEU A 40 3.13 -7.99 0.01
C LEU A 40 2.48 -8.89 1.06
N ASP A 41 2.19 -10.14 0.68
CA ASP A 41 1.70 -11.15 1.63
C ASP A 41 1.95 -12.55 1.07
N ILE A 42 2.09 -13.56 1.94
CA ILE A 42 2.21 -14.95 1.48
C ILE A 42 0.91 -15.47 0.86
N ARG A 43 -0.23 -14.82 1.15
CA ARG A 43 -1.55 -15.16 0.59
C ARG A 43 -1.92 -14.22 -0.54
N PRO A 44 -2.57 -14.74 -1.61
CA PRO A 44 -3.05 -13.89 -2.69
C PRO A 44 -4.13 -12.94 -2.18
N ARG A 45 -4.09 -11.69 -2.63
CA ARG A 45 -5.14 -10.71 -2.36
C ARG A 45 -5.28 -9.73 -3.50
N MET A 46 -6.53 -9.33 -3.74
CA MET A 46 -6.87 -8.19 -4.58
C MET A 46 -7.74 -7.26 -3.74
N ALA A 47 -7.17 -6.15 -3.24
CA ALA A 47 -7.94 -5.06 -2.70
C ALA A 47 -8.09 -3.99 -3.78
N GLN A 48 -9.30 -3.46 -3.97
CA GLN A 48 -9.49 -2.28 -4.78
C GLN A 48 -9.30 -1.04 -3.89
N VAL A 49 -8.38 -0.16 -4.28
CA VAL A 49 -8.15 1.13 -3.63
C VAL A 49 -8.16 2.26 -4.65
N PRO A 50 -8.47 3.51 -4.24
CA PRO A 50 -8.56 4.63 -5.17
C PRO A 50 -7.22 5.02 -5.81
N CYS A 51 -6.10 4.90 -5.07
CA CYS A 51 -4.78 5.13 -5.63
C CYS A 51 -4.29 3.92 -6.45
N PRO A 52 -3.32 4.11 -7.36
CA PRO A 52 -2.59 3.02 -7.96
C PRO A 52 -2.02 2.05 -6.92
N ALA A 53 -2.22 0.75 -7.12
CA ALA A 53 -1.71 -0.28 -6.22
C ALA A 53 -1.40 -1.59 -6.94
N SER A 54 -0.47 -2.36 -6.39
CA SER A 54 -0.19 -3.74 -6.80
C SER A 54 -0.10 -4.63 -5.59
N PHE A 55 -0.63 -5.85 -5.70
CA PHE A 55 -0.62 -6.84 -4.63
C PHE A 55 0.10 -8.08 -5.14
N LEU A 56 1.25 -8.39 -4.52
CA LEU A 56 2.06 -9.54 -4.89
C LEU A 56 2.00 -10.57 -3.78
N GLN A 57 1.77 -11.82 -4.19
CA GLN A 57 2.00 -12.95 -3.33
C GLN A 57 3.51 -13.12 -3.18
N PHE A 58 4.04 -12.91 -1.99
CA PHE A 58 5.47 -12.93 -1.71
C PHE A 58 5.73 -13.48 -0.31
N ASP A 59 6.59 -14.50 -0.24
CA ASP A 59 7.10 -15.02 1.02
C ASP A 59 8.36 -14.23 1.41
N LEU A 60 8.24 -13.38 2.44
CA LEU A 60 9.35 -12.57 2.95
C LEU A 60 10.43 -13.39 3.67
N THR A 61 10.14 -14.66 3.97
CA THR A 61 11.06 -15.57 4.67
C THR A 61 11.79 -16.49 3.73
N ALA A 62 11.39 -16.53 2.44
CA ALA A 62 12.10 -17.26 1.42
C ALA A 62 13.44 -16.57 1.07
N PRO A 63 14.52 -17.33 0.87
CA PRO A 63 15.86 -16.80 0.58
C PRO A 63 15.99 -16.17 -0.82
#